data_AF-X0U2U2-F1
#
_entry.id   AF-X0U2U2-F1
#
_cell.length_a   1.000
_cell.length_b   1.000
_cell.length_c   1.000
_cell.angle_alpha   90.00
_cell.angle_beta   90.00
_cell.angle_gamma   90.00
#
_symmetry.space_group_name_H-M   'P 1'
#
loop_
_entity.id
_entity.type
_entity.pdbx_description
1 polymer ?
#
loop_
_entity_poly.entity_id
_entity_poly.type
_entity_poly.pdbx_seq_one_letter_code
_entity_poly.pdbx_strand_id
1 'polypeptide(L)'
;ARSHSNENDPDMFSFDWFHGTAFQQQQEEARTRCALSHFPDLDRADAAQDARFSRFFDEIEVRRLLYLRDGFSYEVKQLAAVPAKSHLTFECEPVDEQYKVGSFVVSVPFDEIVRVEVFAVHPLEKPEDMPQITGFRSRPERPKPEEGSSAEVQPTFSEEPVG
;
A
#
# COMPACT_ATOMS: atom_id res chain seq x y z
N ALA A 1 -9.70 17.49 41.42
CA ALA A 1 -8.69 17.03 40.45
C ALA A 1 -9.44 16.40 39.28
N ARG A 2 -9.46 17.06 38.12
CA ARG A 2 -10.02 16.48 36.91
C ARG A 2 -8.99 15.47 36.41
N SER A 3 -9.35 14.19 36.42
CA SER A 3 -8.57 13.15 35.77
C SER A 3 -8.51 13.49 34.30
N HIS A 4 -7.35 13.91 33.83
CA HIS A 4 -7.03 13.90 32.42
C HIS A 4 -6.99 12.43 32.01
N SER A 5 -8.10 11.95 31.45
CA SER A 5 -8.05 10.82 30.54
C SER A 5 -7.16 11.25 29.39
N ASN A 6 -5.89 10.84 29.41
CA ASN A 6 -5.12 10.75 28.18
C ASN A 6 -5.82 9.69 27.35
N GLU A 7 -6.79 10.11 26.54
CA GLU A 7 -7.15 9.39 25.33
C GLU A 7 -5.90 9.47 24.44
N ASN A 8 -4.96 8.54 24.69
CA ASN A 8 -4.12 8.03 23.64
C ASN A 8 -5.11 7.50 22.61
N ASP A 9 -5.37 8.25 21.56
CA ASP A 9 -5.79 7.64 20.31
C ASP A 9 -4.73 6.55 20.07
N PRO A 10 -5.08 5.25 20.11
CA PRO A 10 -4.09 4.24 19.80
C PRO A 10 -3.81 4.42 18.32
N ASP A 11 -2.74 5.14 17.98
CA ASP A 11 -2.23 5.19 16.62
C ASP A 11 -2.23 3.75 16.11
N MET A 12 -3.08 3.50 15.12
CA MET A 12 -3.37 2.16 14.61
C MET A 12 -2.08 1.42 14.23
N PHE A 13 -1.07 2.19 13.82
CA PHE A 13 0.27 1.73 13.53
C PHE A 13 1.24 2.23 14.60
N SER A 14 2.00 1.31 15.18
CA SER A 14 3.00 1.60 16.19
C SER A 14 4.16 0.62 16.08
N PHE A 15 5.23 0.87 16.84
CA PHE A 15 6.38 -0.03 16.89
C PHE A 15 5.97 -1.48 17.16
N ASP A 16 5.07 -1.69 18.13
CA ASP A 16 4.61 -3.01 18.55
C ASP A 16 3.74 -3.68 17.47
N TRP A 17 3.04 -2.92 16.63
CA TRP A 17 2.28 -3.48 15.52
C TRP A 17 3.20 -4.13 14.48
N PHE A 18 4.27 -3.41 14.07
CA PHE A 18 5.22 -3.88 13.05
C PHE A 18 6.23 -4.92 13.54
N HIS A 19 6.63 -4.85 14.81
CA HIS A 19 7.63 -5.75 15.40
C HIS A 19 7.02 -6.86 16.26
N GLY A 20 5.70 -6.79 16.53
CA GLY A 20 4.96 -7.83 17.22
C GLY A 20 4.38 -8.88 16.26
N THR A 21 3.49 -9.71 16.79
CA THR A 21 2.89 -10.82 16.02
C THR A 21 1.84 -10.37 15.02
N ALA A 22 1.24 -9.19 15.19
CA ALA A 22 0.15 -8.70 14.35
C ALA A 22 0.56 -8.60 12.87
N PHE A 23 1.71 -7.96 12.60
CA PHE A 23 2.20 -7.81 11.23
C PHE A 23 2.59 -9.15 10.60
N GLN A 24 3.14 -10.09 11.37
CA GLN A 24 3.43 -11.43 10.89
C GLN A 24 2.14 -12.20 10.56
N GLN A 25 1.14 -12.15 11.44
CA GLN A 25 -0.15 -12.81 11.22
C GLN A 25 -0.86 -12.28 9.97
N GLN A 26 -0.78 -10.98 9.70
CA GLN A 26 -1.35 -10.40 8.47
C GLN A 26 -0.64 -10.90 7.21
N GLN A 27 0.68 -11.10 7.26
CA GLN A 27 1.45 -11.70 6.16
C GLN A 27 1.08 -13.17 5.94
N GLU A 28 0.95 -13.95 7.01
CA GLU A 28 0.54 -15.36 6.93
C GLU A 28 -0.88 -15.49 6.36
N GLU A 29 -1.84 -14.69 6.84
CA GLU A 29 -3.21 -14.70 6.33
C GLU A 29 -3.28 -14.32 4.84
N ALA A 30 -2.48 -13.35 4.39
CA ALA A 30 -2.39 -13.00 2.97
C ALA A 30 -1.90 -14.19 2.13
N ARG A 31 -0.83 -14.88 2.56
CA ARG A 31 -0.33 -16.09 1.87
C ARG A 31 -1.38 -17.18 1.82
N THR A 32 -2.05 -17.46 2.94
CA THR A 32 -3.06 -18.52 3.01
C THR A 32 -4.23 -18.21 2.09
N ARG A 33 -4.70 -16.96 2.03
CA ARG A 33 -5.77 -16.56 1.11
C ARG A 33 -5.36 -16.68 -0.35
N CYS A 34 -4.15 -16.24 -0.70
CA CYS A 34 -3.61 -16.39 -2.05
C CYS A 34 -3.55 -17.87 -2.46
N ALA A 35 -2.98 -18.74 -1.63
CA ALA A 35 -2.91 -20.17 -1.90
C ALA A 35 -4.31 -20.80 -2.05
N LEU A 36 -5.22 -20.57 -1.09
CA LEU A 36 -6.58 -21.12 -1.15
C LEU A 36 -7.37 -20.63 -2.37
N SER A 37 -7.13 -19.40 -2.83
CA SER A 37 -7.76 -18.89 -4.05
C SER A 37 -7.29 -19.61 -5.32
N HIS A 38 -6.07 -20.15 -5.32
CA HIS A 38 -5.50 -20.92 -6.42
C HIS A 38 -5.99 -22.39 -6.42
N PHE A 39 -6.42 -22.91 -5.27
CA PHE A 39 -6.97 -24.25 -5.12
C PHE A 39 -8.41 -24.20 -4.58
N PRO A 40 -9.38 -23.73 -5.39
CA PRO A 40 -10.77 -23.52 -4.93
C PRO A 40 -11.47 -24.82 -4.50
N ASP A 41 -10.93 -25.97 -4.92
CA ASP A 41 -11.44 -27.31 -4.61
C ASP A 41 -11.05 -27.78 -3.21
N LEU A 42 -10.04 -27.15 -2.59
CA LEU A 42 -9.52 -27.53 -1.27
C LEU A 42 -10.17 -26.66 -0.20
N ASP A 43 -10.60 -27.29 0.88
CA ASP A 43 -10.93 -26.56 2.10
C ASP A 43 -9.67 -26.28 2.94
N ARG A 44 -9.79 -25.40 3.93
CA ARG A 44 -8.65 -25.01 4.79
C ARG A 44 -8.12 -26.18 5.63
N ALA A 45 -8.94 -27.17 5.95
CA ALA A 45 -8.54 -28.31 6.78
C ALA A 45 -7.71 -29.32 5.99
N ASP A 46 -8.06 -29.53 4.72
CA ASP A 46 -7.44 -30.48 3.80
C ASP A 46 -6.20 -29.90 3.11
N ALA A 47 -6.14 -28.57 2.96
CA ALA A 47 -5.02 -27.86 2.34
C ALA A 47 -3.65 -28.23 2.95
N ALA A 48 -3.58 -28.45 4.26
CA ALA A 48 -2.34 -28.82 4.97
C ALA A 48 -1.79 -30.20 4.57
N GLN A 49 -2.61 -31.06 3.97
CA GLN A 49 -2.22 -32.41 3.56
C GLN A 49 -1.96 -32.53 2.06
N ASP A 50 -2.36 -31.52 1.27
CA ASP A 50 -2.13 -31.51 -0.17
C ASP A 50 -0.69 -31.01 -0.49
N ALA A 51 0.06 -31.88 -1.17
CA ALA A 51 1.45 -31.61 -1.55
C ALA A 51 1.58 -30.47 -2.59
N ARG A 52 0.57 -30.28 -3.45
CA ARG A 52 0.53 -29.20 -4.45
C ARG A 52 0.27 -27.86 -3.75
N PHE A 53 -0.67 -27.85 -2.80
CA PHE A 53 -0.94 -26.68 -1.96
C PHE A 53 0.31 -26.26 -1.19
N SER A 54 0.95 -27.20 -0.48
CA SER A 54 2.15 -26.92 0.33
C SER A 54 3.27 -26.33 -0.52
N ARG A 55 3.54 -26.93 -1.69
CA ARG A 55 4.54 -26.42 -2.63
C ARG A 55 4.21 -25.02 -3.13
N PHE A 56 2.98 -24.78 -3.58
CA PHE A 56 2.57 -23.46 -4.05
C PHE A 56 2.68 -22.42 -2.95
N PHE A 57 2.22 -22.75 -1.73
CA PHE A 57 2.28 -21.87 -0.57
C PHE A 57 3.72 -21.45 -0.25
N ASP A 58 4.68 -22.36 -0.35
CA ASP A 58 6.10 -22.08 -0.13
C ASP A 58 6.71 -21.15 -1.20
N GLU A 59 6.18 -21.18 -2.42
CA GLU A 59 6.63 -20.34 -3.54
C GLU A 59 6.00 -18.93 -3.53
N ILE A 60 4.97 -18.68 -2.70
CA ILE A 60 4.31 -17.36 -2.57
C ILE A 60 5.25 -16.33 -1.92
N GLU A 61 5.34 -15.16 -2.57
CA GLU A 61 5.99 -13.98 -2.03
C GLU A 61 4.98 -13.03 -1.38
N VAL A 62 5.40 -12.36 -0.30
CA VAL A 62 4.59 -11.34 0.39
C VAL A 62 5.15 -9.95 0.14
N ARG A 63 4.29 -9.08 -0.38
CA ARG A 63 4.58 -7.68 -0.62
C ARG A 63 3.81 -6.80 0.35
N ARG A 64 4.47 -5.74 0.82
CA ARG A 64 4.01 -4.87 1.90
C ARG A 64 4.09 -3.44 1.39
N LEU A 65 2.96 -2.76 1.31
CA LEU A 65 2.88 -1.37 0.88
C LEU A 65 2.51 -0.48 2.06
N LEU A 66 3.24 0.61 2.21
CA LEU A 66 2.93 1.69 3.13
C LEU A 66 2.41 2.88 2.34
N TYR A 67 1.32 3.47 2.80
CA TYR A 67 0.78 4.71 2.28
C TYR A 67 0.91 5.78 3.36
N LEU A 68 1.43 6.94 2.97
CA LEU A 68 1.66 8.07 3.86
C LEU A 68 0.64 9.19 3.64
N ARG A 69 0.44 10.06 4.64
CA ARG A 69 -0.49 11.21 4.58
C ARG A 69 -0.16 12.18 3.44
N ASP A 70 1.11 12.30 3.08
CA ASP A 70 1.60 13.18 2.02
C ASP A 70 1.34 12.64 0.60
N GLY A 71 0.75 11.45 0.48
CA GLY A 71 0.42 10.79 -0.79
C GLY A 71 1.54 9.93 -1.37
N PHE A 72 2.68 9.80 -0.68
CA PHE A 72 3.72 8.86 -1.07
C PHE A 72 3.37 7.43 -0.63
N SER A 73 3.90 6.46 -1.38
CA SER A 73 3.81 5.05 -1.05
C SER A 73 5.14 4.33 -1.19
N TYR A 74 5.43 3.39 -0.30
CA TYR A 74 6.65 2.60 -0.31
C TYR A 74 6.36 1.11 -0.30
N GLU A 75 7.13 0.32 -1.06
CA GLU A 75 7.20 -1.13 -0.86
C GLU A 75 8.26 -1.46 0.17
N VAL A 76 7.85 -2.09 1.26
CA VAL A 76 8.73 -2.56 2.32
C VAL A 76 9.33 -3.90 1.93
N LYS A 77 10.66 -3.92 1.76
CA LYS A 77 11.45 -5.15 1.54
C LYS A 77 11.86 -5.80 2.85
N GLN A 78 12.37 -5.00 3.79
CA GLN A 78 12.79 -5.52 5.08
C GLN A 78 12.64 -4.44 6.17
N LEU A 79 12.17 -4.83 7.35
CA LEU A 79 12.22 -3.96 8.52
C LEU A 79 13.67 -3.85 8.99
N ALA A 80 14.16 -2.63 9.15
CA ALA A 80 15.51 -2.42 9.66
C ALA A 80 15.51 -2.62 11.18
N ALA A 81 16.54 -3.27 11.72
CA ALA A 81 16.70 -3.47 13.16
C ALA A 81 17.20 -2.20 13.88
N VAL A 82 16.48 -1.09 13.71
CA VAL A 82 16.77 0.19 14.35
C VAL A 82 15.74 0.45 15.44
N PRO A 83 16.13 0.45 16.73
CA PRO A 83 15.21 0.64 17.84
C PRO A 83 14.79 2.10 17.96
N ALA A 84 13.86 2.54 17.11
CA ALA A 84 13.21 3.84 17.16
C ALA A 84 11.72 3.66 17.53
N LYS A 85 11.29 4.19 18.67
CA LYS A 85 9.91 4.00 19.14
C LYS A 85 8.88 4.91 18.46
N SER A 86 9.32 5.95 17.75
CA SER A 86 8.44 6.93 17.09
C SER A 86 8.44 6.83 15.56
N HIS A 87 9.30 5.99 14.98
CA HIS A 87 9.43 5.84 13.53
C HIS A 87 9.51 4.36 13.15
N LEU A 88 8.99 4.04 11.97
CA LEU A 88 9.28 2.79 11.28
C LEU A 88 10.49 3.00 10.37
N THR A 89 11.55 2.22 10.57
CA THR A 89 12.69 2.19 9.66
C THR A 89 12.68 0.90 8.84
N PHE A 90 12.82 1.02 7.52
CA PHE A 90 12.75 -0.12 6.61
C PHE A 90 13.56 0.11 5.34
N GLU A 91 13.95 -0.99 4.71
CA GLU A 91 14.46 -1.03 3.35
C GLU A 91 13.30 -1.03 2.35
N CYS A 92 13.42 -0.24 1.28
CA CYS A 92 12.44 -0.21 0.19
C CYS A 92 13.08 -0.40 -1.19
N GLU A 93 12.30 -0.95 -2.11
CA GLU A 93 12.67 -1.05 -3.52
C GLU A 93 12.46 0.29 -4.24
N PRO A 94 13.47 0.83 -4.93
CA PRO A 94 13.25 1.98 -5.79
C PRO A 94 12.42 1.59 -7.01
N VAL A 95 11.44 2.43 -7.35
CA VAL A 95 10.57 2.22 -8.53
C VAL A 95 11.38 2.38 -9.82
N ASP A 96 12.37 3.26 -9.82
CA ASP A 96 13.22 3.54 -10.98
C ASP A 96 14.37 2.51 -11.08
N GLU A 97 14.40 1.83 -12.23
CA GLU A 97 15.40 0.83 -12.63
C GLU A 97 16.85 1.29 -12.43
N GLN A 98 17.13 2.58 -12.63
CA GLN A 98 18.49 3.13 -12.52
C GLN A 98 19.02 3.05 -11.08
N TYR A 99 18.13 3.00 -10.09
CA TYR A 99 18.47 2.99 -8.67
C TYR A 99 18.41 1.60 -8.04
N LYS A 100 18.00 0.56 -8.80
CA LYS A 100 17.92 -0.84 -8.32
C LYS A 100 19.28 -1.50 -8.03
N VAL A 101 20.38 -0.79 -8.26
CA VAL A 101 21.74 -1.23 -7.91
C VAL A 101 22.11 -0.99 -6.44
N GLY A 102 21.25 -0.29 -5.68
CA GLY A 102 21.49 0.06 -4.28
C GLY A 102 20.35 -0.34 -3.35
N SER A 103 20.53 -0.06 -2.06
CA SER A 103 19.52 -0.26 -1.01
C SER A 103 19.12 1.11 -0.43
N PHE A 104 17.81 1.35 -0.30
CA PHE A 104 17.27 2.57 0.30
C PHE A 104 16.70 2.25 1.66
N VAL A 105 17.23 2.90 2.69
CA VAL A 105 16.69 2.84 4.05
C VAL A 105 15.90 4.11 4.31
N VAL A 106 14.61 3.96 4.60
CA VAL A 106 13.67 5.05 4.88
C VAL A 106 13.24 4.97 6.34
N SER A 107 13.09 6.13 6.98
CA SER A 107 12.46 6.22 8.31
C SER A 107 11.24 7.12 8.20
N VAL A 108 10.07 6.60 8.57
CA VAL A 108 8.81 7.32 8.54
C VAL A 108 8.22 7.40 9.96
N PRO A 109 7.73 8.56 10.40
CA PRO A 109 6.96 8.65 11.64
C PRO A 109 5.72 7.74 11.57
N PHE A 110 5.32 7.13 12.70
CA PHE A 110 4.14 6.25 12.72
C PHE A 110 2.84 6.99 12.42
N ASP A 111 2.73 8.23 12.90
CA ASP A 111 1.57 9.10 12.67
C ASP A 111 1.38 9.46 11.19
N GLU A 112 2.45 9.47 10.39
CA GLU A 112 2.38 9.69 8.94
C GLU A 112 1.81 8.49 8.16
N ILE A 113 1.77 7.28 8.75
CA ILE A 113 1.25 6.09 8.08
C ILE A 113 -0.28 6.10 8.12
N VAL A 114 -0.93 6.15 6.95
CA VAL A 114 -2.39 6.13 6.85
C VAL A 114 -2.95 4.76 6.53
N ARG A 115 -2.17 3.91 5.86
CA ARG A 115 -2.59 2.57 5.47
C ARG A 115 -1.40 1.65 5.25
N VAL A 116 -1.55 0.40 5.67
CA VAL A 116 -0.64 -0.70 5.36
C VAL A 116 -1.42 -1.74 4.58
N GLU A 117 -0.93 -2.09 3.40
CA GLU A 117 -1.46 -3.20 2.61
C GLU A 117 -0.45 -4.34 2.59
N VAL A 118 -0.93 -5.55 2.83
CA VAL A 118 -0.14 -6.77 2.76
C VAL A 118 -0.84 -7.68 1.76
N PHE A 119 -0.14 -8.04 0.69
CA PHE A 119 -0.67 -8.92 -0.34
C PHE A 119 0.35 -9.98 -0.69
N ALA A 120 -0.16 -11.12 -1.13
CA ALA A 120 0.63 -12.28 -1.48
C ALA A 120 0.47 -12.56 -2.98
N VAL A 121 1.58 -12.90 -3.64
CA VAL A 121 1.60 -13.20 -5.07
C VAL A 121 2.46 -14.42 -5.33
N HIS A 122 2.10 -15.20 -6.35
CA HIS A 122 3.01 -16.18 -6.91
C HIS A 122 3.91 -15.47 -7.94
N PRO A 123 5.25 -15.60 -7.88
CA PRO A 123 6.17 -14.81 -8.72
C PRO A 123 6.03 -15.07 -10.23
N LEU A 124 5.45 -16.21 -10.61
CA LEU A 124 5.15 -16.56 -12.01
C LEU A 124 3.79 -16.04 -12.50
N GLU A 125 2.91 -15.62 -11.59
CA GLU A 125 1.62 -15.03 -11.94
C GLU A 125 1.81 -13.52 -12.10
N LYS A 126 1.43 -12.99 -13.27
CA LYS A 126 1.41 -11.54 -13.47
C LYS A 126 0.18 -10.97 -12.76
N PRO A 127 0.33 -10.05 -11.80
CA PRO A 127 -0.82 -9.32 -11.29
C PRO A 127 -1.44 -8.54 -12.46
N GLU A 128 -2.72 -8.78 -12.77
CA GLU A 128 -3.41 -8.07 -13.84
C GLU A 128 -3.43 -6.54 -13.57
N ASP A 129 -3.45 -6.15 -12.29
CA ASP A 129 -3.30 -4.78 -11.81
C ASP A 129 -2.23 -4.72 -10.70
N MET A 130 -0.97 -4.42 -11.04
CA MET A 130 0.01 -4.03 -10.02
C MET A 130 -0.37 -2.65 -9.47
N PRO A 131 -0.53 -2.48 -8.14
CA PRO A 131 -0.74 -1.15 -7.57
C PRO A 131 0.42 -0.24 -7.98
N GLN A 132 0.12 0.93 -8.55
CA GLN A 132 1.14 1.91 -8.90
C GLN A 132 1.78 2.45 -7.61
N ILE A 133 3.03 2.05 -7.38
CA ILE A 133 3.84 2.53 -6.26
C ILE A 133 4.40 3.90 -6.67
N THR A 134 3.93 4.97 -6.03
CA THR A 134 4.33 6.37 -6.35
C THR A 134 5.65 6.80 -5.70
N GLY A 135 6.32 5.88 -5.00
CA GLY A 135 7.57 6.13 -4.28
C GLY A 135 8.62 6.79 -5.19
N PHE A 136 9.25 7.85 -4.68
CA PHE A 136 10.27 8.68 -5.36
C PHE A 136 9.81 9.58 -6.51
N ARG A 137 8.57 10.11 -6.48
CA ARG A 137 8.23 11.26 -7.34
C ARG A 137 8.67 12.58 -6.69
N SER A 138 9.30 13.48 -7.45
CA SER A 138 9.74 14.78 -6.92
C SER A 138 8.58 15.67 -6.43
N ARG A 139 7.34 15.40 -6.88
CA ARG A 139 6.07 15.95 -6.36
C ARG A 139 4.89 15.01 -6.73
N PRO A 140 3.82 14.93 -5.91
CA PRO A 140 2.56 14.35 -6.34
C PRO A 140 2.03 15.12 -7.56
N GLU A 141 1.65 14.40 -8.61
CA GLU A 141 1.02 14.98 -9.80
C GLU A 141 -0.33 15.57 -9.37
N ARG A 142 -0.50 16.89 -9.52
CA ARG A 142 -1.83 17.49 -9.29
C ARG A 142 -2.79 16.88 -10.30
N PRO A 143 -4.00 16.47 -9.88
CA PRO A 143 -5.01 16.05 -10.84
C PRO A 143 -5.18 17.17 -11.87
N LYS A 144 -5.03 16.84 -13.16
CA LYS A 144 -5.35 17.76 -14.24
C LYS A 144 -6.82 18.16 -14.06
N PRO A 145 -7.16 19.46 -14.12
CA PRO A 145 -8.56 19.83 -14.23
C PRO A 145 -9.12 19.13 -15.46
N GLU A 146 -10.22 18.40 -15.28
CA GLU A 146 -10.99 17.88 -16.40
C GLU A 146 -11.39 19.08 -17.26
N GLU A 147 -10.82 19.18 -18.47
CA GLU A 147 -11.33 20.08 -19.50
C GLU A 147 -12.71 19.56 -19.92
N GLY A 148 -13.70 19.95 -19.13
CA GLY A 148 -15.10 19.80 -19.44
C GLY A 148 -15.38 20.50 -20.76
N SER A 149 -15.76 19.68 -21.74
CA SER A 149 -16.83 19.92 -22.70
C SER A 149 -17.04 21.37 -23.13
N SER A 150 -16.56 21.68 -24.34
CA SER A 150 -16.94 22.84 -25.11
C SER A 150 -18.46 23.02 -25.16
N ALA A 151 -18.99 23.92 -24.33
CA ALA A 151 -20.27 24.56 -24.57
C ALA A 151 -19.97 25.93 -25.18
N GLU A 152 -19.95 25.96 -26.51
CA GLU A 152 -19.95 27.17 -27.33
C GLU A 152 -21.24 27.95 -27.03
N VAL A 153 -21.14 28.99 -26.18
CA VAL A 153 -22.23 29.95 -25.98
C VAL A 153 -22.15 30.96 -27.12
N GLN A 154 -22.99 30.78 -28.14
CA GLN A 154 -23.21 31.80 -29.16
C GLN A 154 -23.86 33.03 -28.52
N PRO A 155 -23.37 34.26 -28.78
CA PRO A 155 -24.07 35.47 -28.38
C PRO A 155 -25.18 35.77 -29.40
N THR A 156 -26.44 35.66 -28.97
CA THR A 156 -27.58 36.19 -29.72
C THR A 156 -27.63 37.71 -29.58
N PHE A 157 -27.14 38.42 -30.61
CA PHE A 157 -27.42 39.84 -30.77
C PHE A 157 -28.89 40.01 -31.16
N SER A 158 -29.67 40.66 -30.30
CA SER A 158 -31.01 41.16 -30.63
C SER A 158 -30.85 42.61 -31.10
N GLU A 159 -31.10 42.87 -32.38
CA GLU A 159 -31.30 44.23 -32.90
C GLU A 159 -32.68 44.74 -32.44
N GLU A 160 -32.70 45.82 -31.66
CA GLU A 160 -33.89 46.65 -31.50
C GLU A 160 -33.99 47.63 -32.68
N PRO A 161 -35.19 47.88 -33.23
CA PRO A 161 -35.36 48.90 -34.25
C PRO A 161 -35.48 50.27 -33.58
N VAL A 162 -34.58 51.19 -33.93
CA VAL A 162 -34.79 52.63 -33.69
C VAL A 162 -35.34 53.24 -34.97
N GLY A 163 -36.39 54.04 -34.79
CA GLY A 163 -37.27 54.61 -35.83
C GLY A 163 -36.63 55.51 -36.86
#